data_AF-A0A1R1LB85-F1
#
_entry.id   AF-A0A1R1LB85-F1
#
_cell.length_a   1.000
_cell.length_b   1.000
_cell.length_c   1.000
_cell.angle_alpha   90.00
_cell.angle_beta   90.00
_cell.angle_gamma   90.00
#
_symmetry.space_group_name_H-M   'P 1'
#
loop_
_entity.id
_entity.type
_entity.pdbx_description
1 polymer ?
#
loop_
_entity_poly.entity_id
_entity_poly.type
_entity_poly.pdbx_seq_one_letter_code
_entity_poly.pdbx_strand_id
1 'polypeptide(L)' 'ERAMLRERTKNGLDAARKEGRVGGRRPKLTKQQQDEIVSLVTSGKKTGADAARLFQVHPSTVSRLLAKDK' A
#
# COMPACT_ATOMS: atom_id res chain seq x y z
N GLU A 1 7.72 29.49 19.27
CA GLU A 1 7.10 28.37 20.01
C GLU A 1 6.68 27.18 19.14
N ARG A 2 5.79 27.34 18.13
CA ARG A 2 5.33 26.23 17.26
C ARG A 2 6.44 25.47 16.52
N ALA A 3 7.56 26.13 16.21
CA ALA A 3 8.72 25.50 15.59
C ALA A 3 9.34 24.42 16.49
N MET A 4 9.53 24.70 17.79
CA MET A 4 10.07 23.73 18.75
C MET A 4 9.20 22.47 18.88
N LEU A 5 7.87 22.62 18.87
CA LEU A 5 6.95 21.48 18.93
C LEU A 5 7.01 20.61 17.67
N ARG A 6 7.12 21.23 16.50
CA ARG A 6 7.29 20.51 15.22
C ARG A 6 8.60 19.74 15.20
N GLU A 7 9.70 20.35 15.63
CA GLU A 7 11.00 19.67 15.72
C GLU A 7 10.97 18.48 16.66
N ARG A 8 10.40 18.65 17.87
CA ARG A 8 10.25 17.54 18.82
C ARG A 8 9.42 16.39 18.26
N THR A 9 8.30 16.71 17.59
CA THR A 9 7.44 15.70 16.96
C THR A 9 8.17 14.96 15.84
N LYS A 10 8.91 15.69 14.99
CA LYS A 10 9.72 15.10 13.91
C LYS A 10 10.78 14.16 14.49
N ASN A 11 11.51 14.59 15.52
CA ASN A 11 12.53 13.77 16.17
C ASN A 11 11.95 12.47 16.74
N GLY A 12 10.78 12.53 17.37
CA GLY A 12 10.08 11.33 17.86
C GLY A 12 9.62 10.39 16.72
N LEU A 13 9.08 10.94 15.63
CA LEU A 13 8.71 10.15 14.45
C LEU A 13 9.93 9.48 13.80
N ASP A 14 11.05 10.19 13.73
CA ASP A 14 12.29 9.66 13.16
C ASP A 14 12.91 8.57 14.04
N ALA A 15 12.87 8.71 15.37
CA ALA A 15 13.25 7.64 16.29
C ALA A 15 12.39 6.38 16.09
N ALA A 16 11.06 6.53 16.04
CA ALA A 16 10.16 5.41 15.81
C ALA A 16 10.37 4.73 14.45
N ARG A 17 10.69 5.49 13.39
CA ARG A 17 11.04 4.92 12.07
C ARG A 17 12.31 4.09 12.14
N LYS A 18 13.34 4.54 12.89
CA LYS A 18 14.59 3.77 13.09
C LYS A 18 14.34 2.44 13.83
N GLU A 19 13.36 2.40 14.72
CA GLU A 19 12.90 1.17 15.38
C GLU A 19 12.02 0.27 14.49
N GLY A 20 11.82 0.62 13.22
CA GLY A 20 11.08 -0.19 12.25
C GLY A 20 9.60 0.19 12.06
N ARG A 21 9.14 1.30 12.65
CA ARG A 21 7.78 1.79 12.42
C ARG A 21 7.64 2.36 11.00
N VAL A 22 6.90 1.67 10.15
CA VAL A 22 6.59 2.13 8.78
C VAL A 22 5.76 3.42 8.78
N GLY A 23 4.74 3.51 9.65
CA GLY A 23 3.79 4.63 9.67
C GLY A 23 2.76 4.59 8.53
N GLY A 24 1.95 5.64 8.41
CA GLY A 24 0.92 5.77 7.37
C GLY A 24 -0.31 4.85 7.56
N ARG A 25 -1.20 4.87 6.56
CA ARG A 25 -2.39 4.00 6.52
C ARG A 25 -1.99 2.58 6.14
N ARG A 26 -2.41 1.59 6.93
CA ARG A 26 -2.19 0.18 6.60
C ARG A 26 -2.85 -0.18 5.26
N PRO A 27 -2.18 -0.94 4.37
CA PRO A 27 -2.79 -1.44 3.15
C PRO A 27 -4.05 -2.25 3.46
N LYS A 28 -5.10 -2.10 2.63
CA LYS A 28 -6.34 -2.88 2.76
C LYS A 28 -6.14 -4.35 2.39
N LEU A 29 -5.23 -4.62 1.44
CA LEU A 29 -4.95 -5.95 0.92
C LEU A 29 -3.70 -6.52 1.58
N THR A 30 -3.75 -7.79 1.96
CA THR A 30 -2.57 -8.52 2.45
C THR A 30 -1.55 -8.73 1.33
N LYS A 31 -0.30 -9.08 1.66
CA LYS A 31 0.72 -9.38 0.65
C LYS A 31 0.28 -10.51 -0.28
N GLN A 32 -0.25 -11.59 0.30
CA GLN A 32 -0.78 -12.72 -0.46
C GLN A 32 -1.91 -12.33 -1.42
N GLN A 33 -2.83 -11.44 -1.00
CA GLN A 33 -3.89 -10.94 -1.88
C GLN A 33 -3.33 -10.08 -3.02
N GLN A 34 -2.29 -9.29 -2.75
CA GLN A 34 -1.62 -8.51 -3.79
C GLN A 34 -0.97 -9.42 -4.82
N ASP A 35 -0.23 -10.44 -4.37
CA ASP A 35 0.43 -11.43 -5.23
C ASP A 35 -0.58 -12.20 -6.08
N GLU A 36 -1.73 -12.57 -5.49
CA GLU A 36 -2.83 -13.24 -6.20
C GLU A 36 -3.46 -12.33 -7.27
N ILE A 37 -3.73 -11.06 -6.95
CA ILE A 37 -4.25 -10.09 -7.93
C ILE A 37 -3.28 -9.95 -9.11
N VAL A 38 -1.98 -9.79 -8.82
CA VAL A 38 -0.94 -9.66 -9.85
C VAL A 38 -0.92 -10.92 -10.72
N SER A 39 -0.91 -12.11 -10.12
CA SER A 39 -0.91 -13.38 -10.87
C SER A 39 -2.14 -13.53 -11.76
N LEU A 40 -3.35 -13.25 -11.23
CA LEU A 40 -4.61 -13.39 -11.98
C LEU A 40 -4.67 -12.47 -13.22
N VAL A 41 -4.15 -11.25 -13.10
CA VAL A 41 -4.21 -10.27 -14.19
C VAL A 41 -3.08 -10.50 -15.19
N THR A 42 -1.85 -10.75 -14.73
CA THR A 42 -0.71 -11.00 -15.62
C THR A 42 -0.85 -12.30 -16.41
N SER A 43 -1.49 -13.32 -15.82
CA SER A 43 -1.78 -14.58 -16.52
C SER A 43 -2.99 -14.50 -17.46
N GLY A 44 -3.67 -13.34 -17.55
CA GLY A 44 -4.87 -13.17 -18.37
C GLY A 44 -6.12 -13.93 -17.88
N LYS A 45 -6.10 -14.52 -16.68
CA LYS A 45 -7.26 -15.27 -16.14
C LYS A 45 -8.42 -14.35 -15.78
N LYS A 46 -8.13 -13.10 -15.40
CA LYS A 46 -9.11 -12.05 -15.10
C LYS A 46 -8.63 -10.70 -15.59
N THR A 47 -9.57 -9.84 -15.98
CA THR A 47 -9.23 -8.43 -16.22
C THR A 47 -8.92 -7.73 -14.89
N GLY A 48 -8.20 -6.60 -14.94
CA GLY A 48 -7.98 -5.79 -13.74
C GLY A 48 -9.28 -5.31 -13.07
N ALA A 49 -10.34 -5.09 -13.86
CA ALA A 49 -11.66 -4.72 -13.34
C ALA A 49 -12.37 -5.89 -12.64
N ASP A 50 -12.25 -7.11 -13.17
CA ASP A 50 -12.78 -8.32 -12.52
C ASP A 50 -12.06 -8.60 -11.21
N ALA A 51 -10.72 -8.48 -11.19
CA ALA A 51 -9.94 -8.63 -9.96
C ALA A 51 -10.34 -7.56 -8.92
N ALA A 52 -10.54 -6.31 -9.34
CA ALA A 52 -10.99 -5.25 -8.44
C ALA A 52 -12.34 -5.56 -7.78
N ARG A 53 -13.29 -6.08 -8.55
CA ARG A 53 -14.60 -6.54 -8.03
C ARG A 53 -14.45 -7.71 -7.06
N LEU A 54 -13.63 -8.71 -7.41
CA LEU A 54 -13.41 -9.90 -6.58
C LEU A 54 -12.85 -9.53 -5.19
N PHE A 55 -11.88 -8.63 -5.14
CA PHE A 55 -11.24 -8.20 -3.89
C PHE A 55 -11.89 -6.97 -3.25
N GLN A 56 -13.04 -6.51 -3.76
CA GLN A 56 -13.79 -5.35 -3.27
C GLN A 56 -12.90 -4.10 -3.08
N VAL A 57 -12.11 -3.80 -4.11
CA VAL A 57 -11.27 -2.61 -4.19
C VAL A 57 -11.60 -1.80 -5.44
N HIS A 58 -11.25 -0.52 -5.42
CA HIS A 58 -11.39 0.31 -6.62
C HIS A 58 -10.38 -0.15 -7.69
N PRO A 59 -10.74 -0.16 -9.00
CA PRO A 59 -9.82 -0.57 -10.08
C PRO A 59 -8.46 0.13 -10.07
N SER A 60 -8.40 1.40 -9.65
CA SER A 60 -7.14 2.13 -9.49
C SER A 60 -6.18 1.50 -8.47
N THR A 61 -6.68 0.72 -7.52
CA THR A 61 -5.85 -0.07 -6.58
C THR A 61 -5.12 -1.17 -7.34
N VAL A 62 -5.83 -1.88 -8.23
CA VAL A 62 -5.24 -2.94 -9.06
C VAL A 62 -4.25 -2.34 -10.06
N SER A 63 -4.60 -1.25 -10.73
CA SER A 63 -3.66 -0.55 -11.63
C SER A 63 -2.38 -0.11 -10.91
N ARG A 64 -2.49 0.40 -9.67
CA ARG A 64 -1.34 0.79 -8.85
C ARG A 64 -0.49 -0.41 -8.41
N LEU A 65 -1.11 -1.55 -8.10
CA LEU A 65 -0.38 -2.77 -7.77
C LEU A 65 0.44 -3.26 -8.97
N LEU A 66 -0.18 -3.34 -10.15
CA LEU A 66 0.49 -3.78 -11.38
C LEU A 66 1.63 -2.83 -11.81
N ALA A 67 1.49 -1.54 -11.56
CA ALA A 67 2.55 -0.56 -11.85
C ALA A 67 3.74 -0.64 -10.88
N LYS A 68 3.55 -1.21 -9.68
CA LYS A 68 4.62 -1.43 -8.69
C LYS A 68 5.36 -2.75 -8.86
N ASP A 69 4.73 -3.71 -9.53
CA ASP A 69 5.26 -5.05 -9.77
C ASP A 69 6.18 -5.12 -10.99
N LYS A 70 6.07 -4.14 -11.90
CA LYS A 70 7.07 -3.88 -12.96
C LYS A 70 8.32 -3.21 -12.40
#